data_AF-A0AAU1DM95-F1
#
_entry.id   AF-A0AAU1DM95-F1
#
_cell.length_a   1.000
_cell.length_b   1.000
_cell.length_c   1.000
_cell.angle_alpha   90.00
_cell.angle_beta   90.00
_cell.angle_gamma   90.00
#
_symmetry.space_group_name_H-M   'P 1'
#
loop_
_entity.id
_entity.type
_entity.pdbx_description
1 polymer ?
#
loop_
_entity_poly.entity_id
_entity_poly.type
_entity_poly.pdbx_seq_one_letter_code
_entity_poly.pdbx_strand_id
1 'polypeptide(L)'
;MQNLVRTGAVLVAGLVAAVTLTGCGSDSGKSDSGKDATGGQASATGGGSDSGDSGDSGSAADASALEGTWAGLTDGKAVALSVASGKAALVADAHVCSGEVKDMGKVMLELKCTDGNTDRTMGSIESNNGKTITVSWDAGGKDTLAKTDPGALPTGLPGLPTP
;
A
#
# COMPACT_ATOMS: atom_id res chain seq x y z
N MET A 1 -54.25 -25.54 14.18
CA MET A 1 -53.94 -25.86 15.57
C MET A 1 -52.82 -26.90 15.58
N GLN A 2 -51.69 -26.55 16.21
CA GLN A 2 -50.61 -27.41 16.75
C GLN A 2 -49.83 -28.27 15.73
N ASN A 3 -48.61 -27.86 15.36
CA ASN A 3 -47.35 -27.92 16.10
C ASN A 3 -46.56 -29.16 15.68
N LEU A 4 -45.40 -28.95 15.05
CA LEU A 4 -44.21 -29.75 15.34
C LEU A 4 -42.96 -28.90 15.11
N VAL A 5 -42.60 -28.21 16.19
CA VAL A 5 -41.28 -27.70 16.48
C VAL A 5 -40.27 -28.85 16.41
N ARG A 6 -39.18 -28.69 15.67
CA ARG A 6 -37.94 -29.43 15.92
C ARG A 6 -36.73 -28.51 15.90
N THR A 7 -36.49 -28.00 17.09
CA THR A 7 -35.22 -27.59 17.70
C THR A 7 -34.02 -28.41 17.20
N GLY A 8 -32.93 -27.71 16.88
CA GLY A 8 -31.62 -28.30 16.62
C GLY A 8 -30.52 -27.27 16.82
N ALA A 9 -30.22 -26.96 18.08
CA ALA A 9 -29.04 -26.18 18.47
C ALA A 9 -27.80 -27.08 18.47
N VAL A 10 -26.70 -26.62 17.87
CA VAL A 10 -25.38 -27.21 18.07
C VAL A 10 -24.41 -26.08 18.41
N LEU A 11 -24.05 -26.03 19.69
CA LEU A 11 -22.94 -25.27 20.28
C LEU A 11 -21.69 -26.15 20.20
N VAL A 12 -20.55 -25.70 19.65
CA VAL A 12 -19.21 -26.18 20.09
C VAL A 12 -18.10 -25.14 19.84
N ALA A 13 -17.55 -24.68 20.98
CA ALA A 13 -16.17 -24.32 21.33
C ALA A 13 -15.32 -23.38 20.44
N GLY A 14 -15.00 -22.22 21.02
CA GLY A 14 -13.88 -21.38 20.59
C GLY A 14 -12.53 -21.88 21.13
N LEU A 15 -11.50 -21.79 20.29
CA LEU A 15 -10.10 -21.85 20.71
C LEU A 15 -9.52 -20.43 20.63
N VAL A 16 -9.08 -19.93 21.78
CA VAL A 16 -8.28 -18.70 21.89
C VAL A 16 -6.81 -19.12 21.93
N ALA A 17 -6.06 -18.80 20.88
CA ALA A 17 -4.60 -18.91 20.88
C ALA A 17 -4.00 -17.54 21.22
N ALA A 18 -3.45 -17.40 22.43
CA ALA A 18 -2.69 -16.24 22.83
C ALA A 18 -1.27 -16.34 22.24
N VAL A 19 -0.94 -15.46 21.29
CA VAL A 19 0.44 -15.32 20.79
C VAL A 19 1.08 -14.15 21.54
N THR A 20 2.11 -14.45 22.33
CA THR A 20 2.98 -13.45 22.95
C THR A 20 4.22 -13.27 22.07
N LEU A 21 4.27 -12.19 21.28
CA LEU A 21 5.52 -11.79 20.60
C LEU A 21 6.36 -10.95 21.56
N THR A 22 7.22 -11.63 22.33
CA THR A 22 8.39 -11.01 22.97
C THR A 22 9.52 -10.91 21.95
N GLY A 23 10.08 -9.73 21.72
CA GLY A 23 11.33 -9.61 20.97
C GLY A 23 11.59 -8.26 20.32
N CYS A 24 11.76 -7.22 21.14
CA CYS A 24 12.39 -5.95 20.77
C CYS A 24 13.90 -6.03 21.08
N GLY A 25 14.75 -5.51 20.20
CA GLY A 25 16.16 -5.19 20.46
C GLY A 25 17.17 -6.00 19.64
N SER A 26 18.33 -5.50 19.24
CA SER A 26 18.93 -4.15 19.15
C SER A 26 20.31 -4.36 18.51
N ASP A 27 20.84 -3.30 17.89
CA ASP A 27 22.26 -2.94 17.77
C ASP A 27 23.29 -3.97 17.26
N SER A 28 23.96 -3.63 16.15
CA SER A 28 25.41 -3.85 16.04
C SER A 28 26.02 -2.96 14.94
N GLY A 29 26.69 -1.90 15.38
CA GLY A 29 27.56 -1.06 14.54
C GLY A 29 28.94 -1.65 14.23
N LYS A 30 29.83 -0.75 13.76
CA LYS A 30 31.23 -0.89 13.27
C LYS A 30 31.34 -1.28 11.78
N SER A 31 32.13 -0.60 10.95
CA SER A 31 33.52 -0.16 11.22
C SER A 31 33.94 1.10 10.46
N ASP A 32 34.66 1.97 11.14
CA ASP A 32 35.63 2.92 10.59
C ASP A 32 36.86 2.21 10.02
N SER A 33 37.43 2.76 8.94
CA SER A 33 38.85 2.76 8.51
C SER A 33 38.85 3.29 7.06
N GLY A 34 39.65 4.23 6.59
CA GLY A 34 40.86 4.91 7.02
C GLY A 34 41.30 5.81 5.85
N LYS A 35 42.12 6.82 6.15
CA LYS A 35 42.55 7.94 5.29
C LYS A 35 43.38 7.54 4.06
N ASP A 36 43.37 8.44 3.06
CA ASP A 36 44.54 9.08 2.39
C ASP A 36 44.07 9.56 0.98
N ALA A 37 44.56 10.60 0.30
CA ALA A 37 45.17 11.91 0.55
C ALA A 37 45.28 12.58 -0.85
N THR A 38 45.26 13.92 -0.95
CA THR A 38 45.72 14.73 -2.12
C THR A 38 44.95 14.56 -3.45
N GLY A 39 44.23 15.54 -4.00
CA GLY A 39 44.67 16.92 -4.27
C GLY A 39 45.14 17.04 -5.73
N GLY A 40 44.40 17.72 -6.61
CA GLY A 40 44.92 18.17 -7.92
C GLY A 40 43.97 18.08 -9.11
N GLN A 41 43.41 19.23 -9.48
CA GLN A 41 42.59 19.55 -10.65
C GLN A 41 43.32 19.35 -11.99
N ALA A 42 42.64 18.77 -13.00
CA ALA A 42 42.88 19.05 -14.42
C ALA A 42 41.63 18.72 -15.27
N SER A 43 41.09 19.75 -15.93
CA SER A 43 40.13 19.62 -17.02
C SER A 43 40.78 19.02 -18.25
N ALA A 44 40.12 18.06 -18.90
CA ALA A 44 40.34 17.74 -20.31
C ALA A 44 39.01 17.32 -20.96
N THR A 45 38.62 18.11 -21.95
CA THR A 45 37.52 17.93 -22.89
C THR A 45 37.72 16.68 -23.74
N GLY A 46 36.67 15.86 -23.92
CA GLY A 46 36.68 14.75 -24.86
C GLY A 46 35.32 14.07 -24.90
N GLY A 47 34.60 14.26 -26.01
CA GLY A 47 33.21 13.86 -26.18
C GLY A 47 32.97 12.36 -26.17
N GLY A 48 31.78 12.01 -25.69
CA GLY A 48 31.11 10.76 -25.94
C GLY A 48 29.62 11.07 -26.00
N SER A 49 29.10 11.19 -27.21
CA SER A 49 27.66 11.19 -27.46
C SER A 49 27.09 9.87 -26.95
N ASP A 50 26.07 9.92 -26.11
CA ASP A 50 25.03 8.89 -26.15
C ASP A 50 23.68 9.58 -26.22
N SER A 51 23.12 9.44 -27.42
CA SER A 51 21.77 9.77 -27.80
C SER A 51 20.81 8.73 -27.25
N GLY A 52 19.56 9.15 -27.02
CA GLY A 52 18.40 8.25 -26.99
C GLY A 52 17.98 7.89 -25.58
N ASP A 53 16.97 8.57 -25.05
CA ASP A 53 15.56 8.20 -25.24
C ASP A 53 15.16 6.99 -24.40
N SER A 54 14.41 7.28 -23.34
CA SER A 54 13.17 6.58 -23.05
C SER A 54 12.41 7.44 -22.07
N GLY A 55 11.48 8.24 -22.60
CA GLY A 55 10.39 8.75 -21.78
C GLY A 55 9.71 7.56 -21.11
N ASP A 56 9.67 7.56 -19.78
CA ASP A 56 8.94 6.57 -18.99
C ASP A 56 7.44 6.79 -19.23
N SER A 57 6.95 6.27 -20.35
CA SER A 57 5.54 6.04 -20.55
C SER A 57 5.14 4.97 -19.55
N GLY A 58 4.58 5.43 -18.42
CA GLY A 58 4.15 4.59 -17.30
C GLY A 58 3.48 3.32 -17.80
N SER A 59 4.13 2.19 -17.53
CA SER A 59 3.63 0.88 -17.92
C SER A 59 2.24 0.70 -17.34
N ALA A 60 1.30 0.24 -18.17
CA ALA A 60 0.00 -0.20 -17.68
C ALA A 60 0.22 -1.20 -16.54
N ALA A 61 -0.38 -0.94 -15.39
CA ALA A 61 -0.24 -1.83 -14.24
C ALA A 61 -0.86 -3.18 -14.59
N ASP A 62 -0.14 -4.28 -14.39
CA ASP A 62 -0.73 -5.62 -14.34
C ASP A 62 -1.45 -5.80 -12.99
N ALA A 63 -2.62 -6.45 -12.96
CA ALA A 63 -3.38 -6.62 -11.72
C ALA A 63 -2.56 -7.34 -10.63
N SER A 64 -1.76 -8.33 -11.03
CA SER A 64 -0.82 -9.05 -10.15
C SER A 64 0.30 -8.16 -9.60
N ALA A 65 0.69 -7.11 -10.33
CA ALA A 65 1.70 -6.16 -9.86
C ALA A 65 1.17 -5.25 -8.74
N LEU A 66 -0.16 -5.23 -8.51
CA LEU A 66 -0.80 -4.48 -7.44
C LEU A 66 -0.76 -5.21 -6.08
N GLU A 67 -0.38 -6.49 -6.05
CA GLU A 67 -0.34 -7.31 -4.83
C GLU A 67 0.61 -6.72 -3.77
N GLY A 68 0.12 -6.67 -2.53
CA GLY A 68 0.82 -6.16 -1.36
C GLY A 68 0.05 -5.09 -0.59
N THR A 69 0.74 -4.49 0.37
CA THR A 69 0.24 -3.40 1.21
C THR A 69 0.81 -2.07 0.74
N TRP A 70 -0.04 -1.06 0.68
CA TRP A 70 0.25 0.28 0.18
C TRP A 70 -0.26 1.31 1.16
N ALA A 71 0.52 2.35 1.43
CA ALA A 71 0.09 3.38 2.35
C ALA A 71 0.70 4.74 2.03
N GLY A 72 0.01 5.80 2.44
CA GLY A 72 0.41 7.16 2.16
C GLY A 72 -0.45 8.19 2.87
N LEU A 73 -0.32 9.44 2.46
CA LEU A 73 -1.12 10.55 2.94
C LEU A 73 -1.82 11.21 1.74
N THR A 74 -3.11 11.46 1.88
CA THR A 74 -3.90 12.29 0.96
C THR A 74 -4.49 13.44 1.79
N ASP A 75 -4.19 14.68 1.41
CA ASP A 75 -4.59 15.88 2.16
C ASP A 75 -4.22 15.83 3.66
N GLY A 76 -3.06 15.23 3.96
CA GLY A 76 -2.55 15.05 5.33
C GLY A 76 -3.23 13.95 6.14
N LYS A 77 -4.11 13.16 5.52
CA LYS A 77 -4.84 12.05 6.16
C LYS A 77 -4.31 10.71 5.67
N ALA A 78 -4.21 9.74 6.59
CA ALA A 78 -3.69 8.43 6.28
C ALA A 78 -4.63 7.65 5.34
N VAL A 79 -4.04 7.05 4.31
CA VAL A 79 -4.69 6.13 3.39
C VAL A 79 -3.90 4.84 3.40
N ALA A 80 -4.58 3.71 3.60
CA ALA A 80 -4.00 2.38 3.54
C ALA A 80 -4.83 1.49 2.60
N LEU A 81 -4.16 0.80 1.70
CA LEU A 81 -4.72 -0.15 0.76
C LEU A 81 -3.97 -1.48 0.90
N SER A 82 -4.71 -2.58 1.01
CA SER A 82 -4.17 -3.94 0.96
C SER A 82 -4.77 -4.67 -0.23
N VAL A 83 -3.93 -5.32 -1.02
CA VAL A 83 -4.34 -6.13 -2.17
C VAL A 83 -3.77 -7.53 -2.00
N ALA A 84 -4.65 -8.52 -2.03
CA ALA A 84 -4.30 -9.93 -1.91
C ALA A 84 -5.20 -10.79 -2.79
N SER A 85 -4.61 -11.57 -3.69
CA SER A 85 -5.34 -12.49 -4.59
C SER A 85 -6.48 -11.79 -5.36
N GLY A 86 -6.21 -10.59 -5.88
CA GLY A 86 -7.20 -9.77 -6.60
C GLY A 86 -8.34 -9.23 -5.73
N LYS A 87 -8.26 -9.35 -4.41
CA LYS A 87 -9.16 -8.68 -3.45
C LYS A 87 -8.47 -7.44 -2.90
N ALA A 88 -9.24 -6.41 -2.62
CA ALA A 88 -8.75 -5.14 -2.13
C ALA A 88 -9.51 -4.71 -0.86
N ALA A 89 -8.78 -4.16 0.10
CA ALA A 89 -9.33 -3.51 1.29
C ALA A 89 -8.65 -2.16 1.48
N LEU A 90 -9.44 -1.10 1.67
CA LEU A 90 -8.99 0.27 1.80
C LEU A 90 -9.54 0.90 3.07
N VAL A 91 -8.69 1.63 3.79
CA VAL A 91 -9.06 2.48 4.92
C VAL A 91 -8.56 3.89 4.66
N ALA A 92 -9.47 4.85 4.67
CA ALA A 92 -9.16 6.27 4.53
C ALA A 92 -10.29 7.11 5.13
N ASP A 93 -9.97 8.23 5.77
CA ASP A 93 -10.97 9.17 6.31
C ASP A 93 -12.02 8.53 7.25
N ALA A 94 -11.61 7.49 7.99
CA ALA A 94 -12.47 6.63 8.82
C ALA A 94 -13.51 5.79 8.04
N HIS A 95 -13.46 5.77 6.71
CA HIS A 95 -14.20 4.86 5.84
C HIS A 95 -13.42 3.57 5.63
N VAL A 96 -14.13 2.43 5.70
CA VAL A 96 -13.57 1.11 5.41
C VAL A 96 -14.26 0.56 4.18
N CYS A 97 -13.50 0.31 3.13
CA CYS A 97 -13.99 -0.12 1.83
C CYS A 97 -13.32 -1.45 1.43
N SER A 98 -14.07 -2.32 0.77
CA SER A 98 -13.56 -3.62 0.32
C SER A 98 -14.16 -4.02 -1.02
N GLY A 99 -13.43 -4.81 -1.79
CA GLY A 99 -13.89 -5.28 -3.09
C GLY A 99 -12.80 -5.98 -3.89
N GLU A 100 -12.74 -5.72 -5.18
CA GLU A 100 -11.92 -6.48 -6.11
C GLU A 100 -11.04 -5.58 -6.97
N VAL A 101 -9.91 -6.14 -7.41
CA VAL A 101 -9.12 -5.60 -8.50
C VAL A 101 -9.67 -6.18 -9.80
N LYS A 102 -10.02 -5.30 -10.74
CA LYS A 102 -10.50 -5.66 -12.08
C LYS A 102 -9.48 -5.24 -13.12
N ASP A 103 -9.32 -6.04 -14.15
CA ASP A 103 -8.57 -5.66 -15.35
C ASP A 103 -9.50 -5.72 -16.56
N MET A 104 -9.74 -4.56 -17.16
CA MET A 104 -10.56 -4.42 -18.37
C MET A 104 -9.79 -3.69 -19.47
N GLY A 105 -8.48 -3.92 -19.56
CA GLY A 105 -7.54 -3.13 -20.39
C GLY A 105 -6.90 -1.97 -19.63
N LYS A 106 -7.39 -1.71 -18.41
CA LYS A 106 -6.74 -0.94 -17.36
C LYS A 106 -7.10 -1.60 -16.02
N VAL A 107 -6.14 -1.64 -15.10
CA VAL A 107 -6.37 -2.12 -13.74
C VAL A 107 -7.14 -1.09 -12.93
N MET A 108 -8.19 -1.55 -12.26
CA MET A 108 -9.11 -0.75 -11.46
C MET A 108 -9.41 -1.42 -10.12
N LEU A 109 -9.77 -0.61 -9.15
CA LEU A 109 -10.34 -0.98 -7.87
C LEU A 109 -11.85 -0.75 -7.94
N GLU A 110 -12.62 -1.81 -7.73
CA GLU A 110 -14.07 -1.76 -7.55
C GLU A 110 -14.37 -2.12 -6.10
N LEU A 111 -14.70 -1.12 -5.29
CA LEU A 111 -14.83 -1.22 -3.84
C LEU A 111 -16.23 -0.79 -3.38
N LYS A 112 -16.61 -1.28 -2.19
CA LYS A 112 -17.80 -0.84 -1.46
C LYS A 112 -17.43 -0.50 -0.03
N CYS A 113 -17.83 0.68 0.43
CA CYS A 113 -17.62 1.13 1.80
C CYS A 113 -18.76 0.67 2.71
N THR A 114 -18.42 0.30 3.94
CA THR A 114 -19.39 -0.27 4.92
C THR A 114 -20.45 0.72 5.37
N ASP A 115 -20.15 2.02 5.26
CA ASP A 115 -21.01 3.14 5.62
C ASP A 115 -21.71 3.80 4.41
N GLY A 116 -21.51 3.26 3.20
CA GLY A 116 -22.10 3.78 1.98
C GLY A 116 -21.38 5.02 1.40
N ASN A 117 -20.22 5.42 1.93
CA ASN A 117 -19.39 6.44 1.27
C ASN A 117 -18.98 5.98 -0.15
N THR A 118 -18.89 6.94 -1.09
CA THR A 118 -18.61 6.68 -2.50
C THR A 118 -17.34 7.34 -3.03
N ASP A 119 -16.57 8.01 -2.18
CA ASP A 119 -15.41 8.80 -2.61
C ASP A 119 -14.28 7.91 -3.13
N ARG A 120 -14.20 6.68 -2.63
CA ARG A 120 -13.18 5.68 -3.00
C ARG A 120 -13.78 4.32 -3.41
N THR A 121 -14.88 4.33 -4.16
CA THR A 121 -15.53 3.08 -4.62
C THR A 121 -15.10 2.64 -6.02
N MET A 122 -14.71 3.56 -6.90
CA MET A 122 -14.21 3.25 -8.24
C MET A 122 -12.91 4.01 -8.50
N GLY A 123 -11.80 3.28 -8.62
CA GLY A 123 -10.47 3.85 -8.75
C GLY A 123 -9.68 3.22 -9.88
N SER A 124 -9.14 4.01 -10.79
CA SER A 124 -8.22 3.57 -11.84
C SER A 124 -6.77 3.66 -11.38
N ILE A 125 -5.97 2.62 -11.63
CA ILE A 125 -4.52 2.69 -11.41
C ILE A 125 -3.89 3.48 -12.56
N GLU A 126 -3.45 4.71 -12.27
CA GLU A 126 -2.79 5.59 -13.24
C GLU A 126 -1.32 5.22 -13.45
N SER A 127 -0.64 4.78 -12.40
CA SER A 127 0.75 4.38 -12.44
C SER A 127 1.05 3.31 -11.39
N ASN A 128 1.89 2.34 -11.73
CA ASN A 128 2.45 1.37 -10.79
C ASN A 128 3.91 1.08 -11.19
N ASN A 129 4.86 1.44 -10.33
CA ASN A 129 6.29 1.13 -10.55
C ASN A 129 6.81 0.06 -9.57
N GLY A 130 5.92 -0.66 -8.89
CA GLY A 130 6.24 -1.68 -7.89
C GLY A 130 6.67 -1.14 -6.53
N LYS A 131 6.92 0.17 -6.41
CA LYS A 131 7.26 0.87 -5.15
C LYS A 131 6.22 1.91 -4.76
N THR A 132 5.55 2.49 -5.74
CA THR A 132 4.52 3.50 -5.60
C THR A 132 3.41 3.20 -6.60
N ILE A 133 2.17 3.38 -6.16
CA ILE A 133 0.99 3.40 -7.01
C ILE A 133 0.33 4.78 -6.93
N THR A 134 -0.33 5.15 -8.02
CA THR A 134 -1.27 6.28 -8.05
C THR A 134 -2.63 5.77 -8.46
N VAL A 135 -3.62 5.99 -7.60
CA VAL A 135 -5.02 5.67 -7.86
C VAL A 135 -5.78 6.96 -8.11
N SER A 136 -6.48 7.04 -9.23
CA SER A 136 -7.43 8.13 -9.51
C SER A 136 -8.84 7.64 -9.32
N TRP A 137 -9.60 8.33 -8.46
CA TRP A 137 -10.97 7.99 -8.12
C TRP A 137 -11.96 8.72 -9.02
N ASP A 138 -13.04 8.04 -9.39
CA ASP A 138 -14.10 8.63 -10.22
C ASP A 138 -14.79 9.82 -9.54
N ALA A 139 -14.79 9.86 -8.20
CA ALA A 139 -15.29 10.98 -7.41
C ALA A 139 -14.38 12.23 -7.46
N GLY A 140 -13.22 12.16 -8.13
CA GLY A 140 -12.34 13.30 -8.40
C GLY A 140 -11.08 13.39 -7.52
N GLY A 141 -10.89 12.47 -6.57
CA GLY A 141 -9.69 12.40 -5.71
C GLY A 141 -8.55 11.57 -6.31
N LYS A 142 -7.34 11.73 -5.79
CA LYS A 142 -6.18 10.88 -6.10
C LYS A 142 -5.45 10.46 -4.84
N ASP A 143 -5.03 9.20 -4.80
CA ASP A 143 -4.14 8.69 -3.75
C ASP A 143 -2.82 8.23 -4.38
N THR A 144 -1.71 8.76 -3.89
CA THR A 144 -0.36 8.26 -4.20
C THR A 144 0.16 7.51 -2.98
N LEU A 145 0.34 6.20 -3.14
CA LEU A 145 0.63 5.28 -2.04
C LEU A 145 1.96 4.57 -2.28
N ALA A 146 2.81 4.51 -1.26
CA ALA A 146 4.05 3.75 -1.30
C ALA A 146 3.79 2.31 -0.85
N LYS A 147 4.53 1.36 -1.41
CA LYS A 147 4.53 -0.02 -0.96
C LYS A 147 5.10 -0.07 0.45
N THR A 148 4.45 -0.83 1.30
CA THR A 148 4.79 -0.98 2.72
C THR A 148 5.04 -2.45 3.01
N ASP A 149 5.95 -2.71 3.94
CA ASP A 149 6.02 -4.03 4.55
C ASP A 149 4.78 -4.24 5.44
N PRO A 150 4.29 -5.49 5.57
CA PRO A 150 3.18 -5.78 6.48
C PRO A 150 3.47 -5.25 7.89
N GLY A 151 2.61 -4.36 8.39
CA GLY A 151 2.75 -3.75 9.72
C GLY A 151 3.56 -2.45 9.77
N ALA A 152 4.13 -1.98 8.65
CA ALA A 152 4.78 -0.67 8.59
C ALA A 152 3.74 0.46 8.56
N LEU A 153 3.97 1.49 9.37
CA LEU A 153 3.17 2.71 9.36
C LEU A 153 3.72 3.67 8.28
N PRO A 154 2.85 4.47 7.62
CA PRO A 154 3.32 5.54 6.76
C PRO A 154 4.23 6.49 7.52
N THR A 155 5.28 6.98 6.86
CA THR A 155 6.13 8.02 7.43
C THR A 155 5.40 9.36 7.40
N GLY A 156 5.47 10.13 8.49
CA GLY A 156 4.87 11.47 8.54
C GLY A 156 3.39 11.49 8.94
N LEU A 157 2.86 10.42 9.54
CA LEU A 157 1.57 10.54 10.25
C LEU A 157 1.67 11.63 11.33
N PRO A 158 0.58 12.39 11.56
CA PRO A 158 0.44 13.16 12.79
C PRO A 158 0.70 12.26 13.99
N GLY A 159 1.36 12.79 15.02
CA GLY A 159 1.63 12.04 16.25
C GLY A 159 0.35 11.40 16.79
N LEU A 160 0.44 10.14 17.22
CA LEU A 160 -0.68 9.48 17.88
C LEU A 160 -1.07 10.29 19.13
N PRO A 161 -2.37 10.45 19.43
CA PRO A 161 -2.77 11.03 20.69
C PRO A 161 -2.13 10.22 21.83
N THR A 162 -1.39 10.90 22.69
CA THR A 162 -0.89 10.31 23.93
C THR A 162 -2.08 9.96 24.83
N PRO A 163 -2.11 8.76 25.44
CA PRO A 163 -3.20 8.31 26.29
C PRO A 163 -3.40 9.19 27.53
#